data_AF-A0A1H3Y740-F1
#
_entry.id   AF-A0A1H3Y740-F1
#
_cell.length_a   1.000
_cell.length_b   1.000
_cell.length_c   1.000
_cell.angle_alpha   90.00
_cell.angle_beta   90.00
_cell.angle_gamma   90.00
#
_symmetry.space_group_name_H-M   'P 1'
#
loop_
_entity.id
_entity.type
_entity.pdbx_description
1 polymer ?
#
loop_
_entity_poly.entity_id
_entity_poly.type
_entity_poly.pdbx_seq_one_letter_code
_entity_poly.pdbx_strand_id
1 'polypeptide(L)'
;MSEEQTAIDVRINPQLALAVGAGSFVYYALPDVIRSRALRTVIKTALIGAMGAAVVQHQRNAEVEIEPDDREDFAETLADIPTPTLIAGGLALTGASIALTVWIEKKIFARGEARRAAGVSGAHTRQAIGLAALGAIAGAIE
;
A
#
# COMPACT_ATOMS: atom_id res chain seq x y z
N MET A 1 -20.78 -11.62 -35.97
CA MET A 1 -19.53 -11.55 -35.21
C MET A 1 -19.26 -10.08 -34.94
N SER A 2 -19.83 -9.56 -33.86
CA SER A 2 -19.58 -8.19 -33.40
C SER A 2 -18.87 -8.32 -32.07
N GLU A 3 -17.64 -7.79 -32.02
CA GLU A 3 -16.79 -7.73 -30.85
C GLU A 3 -17.45 -6.81 -29.82
N GLU A 4 -17.98 -7.42 -28.76
CA GLU A 4 -18.34 -6.70 -27.55
C GLU A 4 -17.02 -6.36 -26.84
N GLN A 5 -16.48 -5.22 -27.23
CA GLN A 5 -15.30 -4.61 -26.63
C GLN A 5 -15.72 -4.19 -25.21
N THR A 6 -15.45 -5.05 -24.23
CA THR A 6 -15.55 -4.75 -22.80
C THR A 6 -14.58 -3.62 -22.48
N ALA A 7 -15.04 -2.39 -22.67
CA ALA A 7 -14.39 -1.22 -22.14
C ALA A 7 -14.39 -1.38 -20.61
N ILE A 8 -13.24 -1.76 -20.06
CA ILE A 8 -12.99 -1.64 -18.62
C ILE A 8 -13.09 -0.15 -18.34
N ASP A 9 -14.23 0.27 -17.80
CA ASP A 9 -14.49 1.66 -17.45
C ASP A 9 -13.72 1.94 -16.16
N VAL A 10 -12.42 2.24 -16.32
CA VAL A 10 -11.53 2.55 -15.19
C VAL A 10 -11.99 3.88 -14.61
N ARG A 11 -12.72 3.83 -13.49
CA ARG A 11 -13.08 5.04 -12.75
C ARG A 11 -11.84 5.58 -12.06
N ILE A 12 -11.25 6.61 -12.65
CA ILE A 12 -10.13 7.31 -12.02
C ILE A 12 -10.63 7.98 -10.73
N ASN A 13 -10.11 7.54 -9.58
CA ASN A 13 -10.33 8.21 -8.31
C ASN A 13 -9.19 9.20 -8.01
N PRO A 14 -9.34 10.50 -8.34
CA PRO A 14 -8.26 11.46 -8.19
C PRO A 14 -7.90 11.70 -6.71
N GLN A 15 -8.83 11.48 -5.78
CA GLN A 15 -8.61 11.69 -4.35
C GLN A 15 -7.72 10.59 -3.76
N LEU A 16 -8.01 9.33 -4.10
CA LEU A 16 -7.19 8.17 -3.71
C LEU A 16 -5.81 8.20 -4.39
N ALA A 17 -5.77 8.51 -5.68
CA ALA A 17 -4.51 8.71 -6.42
C ALA A 17 -3.62 9.77 -5.74
N LEU A 18 -4.18 10.93 -5.38
CA LEU A 18 -3.44 11.97 -4.67
C LEU A 18 -3.02 11.53 -3.27
N ALA A 19 -3.88 10.88 -2.51
CA ALA A 19 -3.57 10.43 -1.16
C ALA A 19 -2.42 9.41 -1.15
N VAL A 20 -2.48 8.39 -2.00
CA VAL A 20 -1.46 7.34 -2.10
C VAL A 20 -0.15 7.91 -2.66
N GLY A 21 -0.22 8.75 -3.71
CA GLY A 21 0.96 9.38 -4.30
C GLY A 21 1.66 10.35 -3.34
N ALA A 22 0.92 11.28 -2.72
CA ALA A 22 1.47 12.25 -1.78
C ALA A 22 1.99 11.58 -0.51
N GLY A 23 1.26 10.59 0.03
CA GLY A 23 1.71 9.80 1.16
C GLY A 23 3.04 9.09 0.86
N SER A 24 3.13 8.44 -0.31
CA SER A 24 4.37 7.79 -0.75
C SER A 24 5.54 8.78 -0.88
N PHE A 25 5.29 9.95 -1.47
CA PHE A 25 6.31 11.00 -1.56
C PHE A 25 6.84 11.40 -0.18
N VAL A 26 5.93 11.75 0.75
CA VAL A 26 6.28 12.18 2.10
C VAL A 26 7.04 11.07 2.83
N TYR A 27 6.60 9.83 2.72
CA TYR A 27 7.20 8.69 3.39
C TYR A 27 8.66 8.45 2.97
N TYR A 28 8.96 8.56 1.68
CA TYR A 28 10.30 8.29 1.13
C TYR A 28 11.22 9.52 1.06
N ALA A 29 10.69 10.74 0.95
CA ALA A 29 11.50 11.96 0.92
C ALA A 29 11.99 12.40 2.32
N LEU A 30 11.28 11.99 3.38
CA LEU A 30 11.52 12.41 4.76
C LEU A 30 12.99 12.39 5.25
N PRO A 31 13.82 11.38 4.90
CA PRO A 31 15.23 11.31 5.32
C PRO A 31 16.11 12.47 4.86
N ASP A 32 15.76 13.12 3.75
CA ASP A 32 16.54 14.23 3.23
C ASP A 32 16.24 15.55 3.97
N VAL A 33 15.01 15.69 4.49
CA VAL A 33 14.52 16.92 5.13
C VAL A 33 14.71 16.89 6.64
N ILE A 34 14.48 15.74 7.27
CA ILE A 34 14.51 15.59 8.72
C ILE A 34 15.73 14.78 9.14
N ARG A 35 16.71 15.44 9.77
CA ARG A 35 17.93 14.75 10.28
C ARG A 35 17.65 13.84 11.49
N SER A 36 16.71 14.19 12.37
CA SER A 36 16.38 13.38 13.56
C SER A 36 15.71 12.06 13.19
N ARG A 37 16.20 10.95 13.75
CA ARG A 37 15.60 9.61 13.53
C ARG A 37 14.28 9.45 14.28
N ALA A 38 14.19 9.98 15.51
CA ALA A 38 12.98 9.89 16.33
C ALA A 38 11.80 10.63 15.67
N LEU A 39 12.04 11.85 15.18
CA LEU A 39 11.00 12.64 14.51
C LEU A 39 10.53 11.97 13.21
N ARG A 40 11.45 11.35 12.46
CA ARG A 40 11.09 10.55 11.28
C ARG A 40 10.16 9.40 11.62
N THR A 41 10.44 8.66 12.69
CA THR A 41 9.58 7.56 13.14
C THR A 41 8.18 8.05 13.47
N VAL A 42 8.07 9.14 14.26
CA VAL A 42 6.78 9.72 14.65
C VAL A 42 5.95 10.14 13.44
N ILE A 43 6.57 10.82 12.47
CA ILE A 43 5.87 11.26 11.25
C ILE A 43 5.44 10.06 10.40
N LYS A 44 6.31 9.05 10.25
CA LYS A 44 5.95 7.82 9.53
C LYS A 44 4.80 7.07 10.18
N THR A 45 4.80 6.92 11.52
CA THR A 45 3.70 6.24 12.22
C THR A 45 2.40 7.04 12.13
N ALA A 46 2.46 8.37 12.25
CA ALA A 46 1.29 9.22 12.03
C ALA A 46 0.73 9.09 10.61
N LEU A 47 1.61 9.06 9.60
CA LEU A 47 1.21 8.90 8.20
C LEU A 47 0.56 7.53 7.95
N ILE A 48 1.17 6.44 8.44
CA ILE A 48 0.58 5.08 8.35
C ILE A 48 -0.78 5.04 9.04
N GLY A 49 -0.91 5.63 10.23
CA GLY A 49 -2.19 5.71 10.95
C GLY A 49 -3.27 6.46 10.17
N ALA A 50 -2.93 7.61 9.58
CA ALA A 50 -3.84 8.40 8.77
C ALA A 50 -4.28 7.64 7.50
N MET A 51 -3.34 6.99 6.82
CA MET A 51 -3.65 6.16 5.64
C MET A 51 -4.54 4.97 6.00
N GLY A 52 -4.25 4.27 7.10
CA GLY A 52 -5.06 3.17 7.58
C GLY A 52 -6.50 3.60 7.91
N ALA A 53 -6.66 4.75 8.57
CA ALA A 53 -7.98 5.32 8.86
C ALA A 53 -8.74 5.68 7.57
N ALA A 54 -8.05 6.22 6.57
CA ALA A 54 -8.65 6.54 5.27
C ALA A 54 -9.13 5.27 4.53
N VAL A 55 -8.35 4.19 4.56
CA VAL A 55 -8.74 2.89 3.98
C VAL A 55 -9.98 2.33 4.69
N VAL A 56 -10.00 2.33 6.03
CA VAL A 56 -11.17 1.87 6.80
C VAL A 56 -12.40 2.70 6.46
N GLN A 57 -12.25 4.03 6.36
CA GLN A 57 -13.37 4.90 6.00
C GLN A 57 -13.84 4.65 4.56
N HIS A 58 -12.92 4.42 3.63
CA HIS A 58 -13.25 4.09 2.24
C HIS A 58 -14.03 2.78 2.16
N GLN A 59 -13.58 1.72 2.85
CA GLN A 59 -14.28 0.44 2.92
C GLN A 59 -15.67 0.54 3.54
N ARG A 60 -15.87 1.42 4.52
CA ARG A 60 -17.20 1.65 5.11
C ARG A 60 -18.17 2.36 4.17
N ASN A 61 -17.63 3.17 3.25
CA ASN A 61 -18.41 3.92 2.27
C ASN A 61 -18.63 3.12 0.98
N ALA A 62 -17.72 2.19 0.67
CA ALA A 62 -17.91 1.20 -0.37
C ALA A 62 -18.93 0.18 0.13
N GLU A 63 -20.18 0.37 -0.25
CA GLU A 63 -21.22 -0.65 -0.09
C GLU A 63 -20.86 -1.78 -1.07
N VAL A 64 -19.96 -2.67 -0.65
CA VAL A 64 -19.65 -3.88 -1.42
C VAL A 64 -20.85 -4.80 -1.24
N GLU A 65 -21.76 -4.76 -2.20
CA GLU A 65 -22.83 -5.74 -2.33
C GLU A 65 -22.17 -7.07 -2.71
N ILE A 66 -21.87 -7.88 -1.68
CA ILE A 66 -21.46 -9.26 -1.86
C ILE A 66 -22.75 -10.03 -2.07
N GLU A 67 -22.91 -10.63 -3.25
CA GLU A 67 -24.01 -11.53 -3.54
C GLU A 67 -24.08 -12.60 -2.42
N PRO A 68 -25.27 -12.88 -1.86
CA PRO A 68 -25.42 -13.83 -0.77
C PRO A 68 -24.79 -15.19 -1.07
N ASP A 69 -24.87 -15.63 -2.33
CA ASP A 69 -24.32 -16.90 -2.83
C ASP A 69 -22.79 -16.96 -2.68
N ASP A 70 -22.08 -15.92 -3.13
CA ASP A 70 -20.61 -15.83 -3.01
C ASP A 70 -20.13 -15.87 -1.55
N ARG A 71 -20.93 -15.32 -0.64
CA ARG A 71 -20.62 -15.30 0.79
C ARG A 71 -20.79 -16.67 1.42
N GLU A 72 -21.84 -17.40 1.03
CA GLU A 72 -22.13 -18.74 1.52
C GLU A 72 -21.10 -19.75 1.00
N ASP A 73 -20.76 -19.70 -0.29
CA ASP A 73 -19.72 -20.53 -0.92
C ASP A 73 -18.35 -20.37 -0.23
N PHE A 74 -17.97 -19.12 0.06
CA PHE A 74 -16.73 -18.85 0.77
C PHE A 74 -16.75 -19.37 2.21
N ALA A 75 -17.88 -19.22 2.91
CA ALA A 75 -18.04 -19.72 4.27
C ALA A 75 -17.99 -21.24 4.34
N GLU A 76 -18.60 -21.94 3.37
CA GLU A 76 -18.55 -23.40 3.25
C GLU A 76 -17.13 -23.88 2.97
N THR A 77 -16.41 -23.22 2.06
CA THR A 77 -14.99 -23.51 1.78
C THR A 77 -14.11 -23.39 3.03
N LEU A 78 -14.38 -22.40 3.88
CA LEU A 78 -13.63 -22.22 5.13
C LEU A 78 -14.07 -23.20 6.23
N ALA A 79 -15.32 -23.67 6.21
CA ALA A 79 -15.86 -24.59 7.21
C ALA A 79 -15.13 -25.95 7.21
N ASP A 80 -14.63 -26.38 6.05
CA ASP A 80 -13.86 -27.63 5.89
C ASP A 80 -12.42 -27.53 6.42
N ILE A 81 -11.92 -26.33 6.69
CA ILE A 81 -10.56 -26.12 7.16
C ILE A 81 -10.54 -26.13 8.70
N PRO A 82 -9.71 -26.97 9.34
CA PRO A 82 -9.57 -26.96 10.79
C PRO A 82 -9.23 -25.56 11.31
N THR A 83 -9.91 -25.08 12.35
CA THR A 83 -9.72 -23.73 12.91
C THR A 83 -8.25 -23.40 13.24
N PRO A 84 -7.43 -24.32 13.79
CA PRO A 84 -6.01 -24.04 14.01
C PRO A 84 -5.26 -23.76 12.71
N THR A 85 -5.61 -24.44 11.62
CA THR A 85 -5.04 -24.24 10.29
C THR A 85 -5.45 -22.89 9.70
N LEU A 86 -6.71 -22.48 9.87
CA LEU A 86 -7.17 -21.15 9.46
C LEU A 86 -6.42 -20.03 10.18
N ILE A 87 -6.29 -20.14 11.51
CA ILE A 87 -5.55 -19.16 12.31
C ILE A 87 -4.08 -19.13 11.90
N ALA A 88 -3.45 -20.30 11.78
CA ALA A 88 -2.05 -20.40 11.38
C ALA A 88 -1.83 -19.84 9.97
N GLY A 89 -2.72 -20.13 9.03
CA GLY A 89 -2.68 -19.61 7.66
C GLY A 89 -2.82 -18.09 7.63
N GLY A 90 -3.79 -17.53 8.35
CA GLY A 90 -3.98 -16.08 8.45
C GLY A 90 -2.77 -15.36 9.06
N LEU A 91 -2.20 -15.91 10.13
CA LEU A 91 -0.99 -15.37 10.75
C LEU A 91 0.23 -15.48 9.83
N ALA A 92 0.38 -16.62 9.13
CA ALA A 92 1.48 -16.84 8.21
C ALA A 92 1.44 -15.87 7.02
N LEU A 93 0.26 -15.68 6.41
CA LEU A 93 0.08 -14.73 5.30
C LEU A 93 0.33 -13.29 5.74
N THR A 94 -0.19 -12.91 6.90
CA THR A 94 0.04 -11.57 7.48
C THR A 94 1.52 -11.35 7.75
N GLY A 95 2.19 -12.31 8.40
CA GLY A 95 3.62 -12.26 8.67
C GLY A 95 4.47 -12.20 7.40
N ALA A 96 4.13 -12.99 6.38
CA ALA A 96 4.80 -12.98 5.09
C ALA A 96 4.65 -11.63 4.37
N SER A 97 3.46 -11.04 4.40
CA SER A 97 3.19 -9.71 3.83
C SER A 97 4.02 -8.62 4.51
N ILE A 98 4.07 -8.62 5.84
CA ILE A 98 4.90 -7.68 6.61
C ILE A 98 6.38 -7.87 6.28
N ALA A 99 6.86 -9.12 6.28
CA ALA A 99 8.26 -9.43 6.00
C ALA A 99 8.68 -8.98 4.60
N LEU A 100 7.83 -9.23 3.60
CA LEU A 100 8.04 -8.79 2.22
C LEU A 100 8.11 -7.27 2.15
N THR A 101 7.16 -6.57 2.78
CA THR A 101 7.11 -5.10 2.83
C THR A 101 8.40 -4.53 3.43
N VAL A 102 8.81 -5.02 4.60
CA VAL A 102 10.04 -4.58 5.27
C VAL A 102 11.28 -4.86 4.42
N TRP A 103 11.33 -6.02 3.75
CA TRP A 103 12.44 -6.36 2.87
C TRP A 103 12.55 -5.38 1.68
N ILE A 104 11.43 -5.09 1.02
CA ILE A 104 11.37 -4.10 -0.08
C ILE A 104 11.82 -2.73 0.42
N GLU A 105 11.28 -2.25 1.54
CA GLU A 105 11.63 -0.95 2.11
C GLU A 105 13.12 -0.85 2.42
N LYS A 106 13.71 -1.86 3.07
CA LYS A 106 15.15 -1.87 3.37
C LYS A 106 15.99 -1.77 2.11
N LYS A 107 15.59 -2.44 1.02
CA LYS A 107 16.30 -2.36 -0.27
C LYS A 107 16.21 -0.96 -0.89
N ILE A 108 15.04 -0.33 -0.84
CA ILE A 108 14.85 1.05 -1.31
C ILE A 108 15.75 2.01 -0.52
N PHE A 109 15.68 1.99 0.81
CA PHE A 109 16.48 2.88 1.66
C PHE A 109 17.99 2.61 1.53
N ALA A 110 18.43 1.35 1.43
CA ALA A 110 19.83 1.02 1.22
C ALA A 110 20.37 1.61 -0.08
N ARG A 111 19.56 1.60 -1.16
CA ARG A 111 19.93 2.25 -2.42
C ARG A 111 20.06 3.77 -2.28
N GLY A 112 19.15 4.40 -1.53
CA GLY A 112 19.21 5.84 -1.25
C GLY A 112 20.44 6.23 -0.42
N GLU A 113 20.76 5.46 0.62
CA GLU A 113 21.97 5.67 1.45
C GLU A 113 23.26 5.44 0.65
N ALA A 114 23.32 4.42 -0.21
CA ALA A 114 24.48 4.20 -1.09
C ALA A 114 24.72 5.39 -2.04
N ARG A 115 23.65 5.98 -2.60
CA ARG A 115 23.74 7.19 -3.44
C ARG A 115 24.16 8.43 -2.65
N ARG A 116 23.69 8.55 -1.40
CA ARG A 116 24.11 9.62 -0.49
C ARG A 116 25.58 9.50 -0.13
N ALA A 117 26.07 8.28 0.10
CA ALA A 117 27.50 8.00 0.33
C ALA A 117 28.36 8.34 -0.91
N ALA A 118 27.80 8.20 -2.11
CA ALA A 118 28.42 8.64 -3.37
C ALA A 118 28.33 10.17 -3.60
N GLY A 119 27.85 10.95 -2.63
CA GLY A 119 27.80 12.41 -2.70
C GLY A 119 26.58 12.99 -3.44
N VAL A 120 25.59 12.18 -3.82
CA VAL A 120 24.39 12.67 -4.51
C VAL A 120 23.47 13.38 -3.51
N SER A 121 23.24 14.69 -3.71
CA SER A 121 22.25 15.45 -2.95
C SER A 121 20.83 15.02 -3.31
N GLY A 122 19.94 14.96 -2.30
CA GLY A 122 18.53 14.60 -2.50
C GLY A 122 18.28 13.16 -2.98
N ALA A 123 19.17 12.21 -2.63
CA ALA A 123 19.11 10.85 -3.14
C ALA A 123 17.78 10.13 -2.86
N HIS A 124 17.18 10.37 -1.69
CA HIS A 124 15.89 9.79 -1.29
C HIS A 124 14.72 10.56 -1.90
N THR A 125 14.83 11.88 -2.02
CA THR A 125 13.82 12.74 -2.68
C THR A 125 13.63 12.36 -4.16
N ARG A 126 14.73 12.09 -4.87
CA ARG A 126 14.67 11.64 -6.29
C ARG A 126 14.01 10.27 -6.43
N GLN A 127 14.18 9.37 -5.45
CA GLN A 127 13.47 8.09 -5.41
C GLN A 127 12.00 8.28 -5.05
N ALA A 128 11.70 9.19 -4.12
CA ALA A 128 10.35 9.51 -3.68
C ALA A 128 9.47 9.99 -4.84
N ILE A 129 10.00 10.74 -5.81
CA ILE A 129 9.24 11.14 -7.01
C ILE A 129 8.74 9.93 -7.80
N GLY A 130 9.62 8.96 -8.07
CA GLY A 130 9.25 7.76 -8.81
C GLY A 130 8.23 6.89 -8.06
N LEU A 131 8.43 6.74 -6.74
CA LEU A 131 7.51 5.98 -5.89
C LEU A 131 6.17 6.69 -5.70
N ALA A 132 6.15 8.02 -5.68
CA ALA A 132 4.94 8.82 -5.65
C ALA A 132 4.13 8.67 -6.94
N ALA A 133 4.78 8.68 -8.10
CA ALA A 133 4.12 8.45 -9.37
C ALA A 133 3.51 7.03 -9.43
N LEU A 134 4.27 6.01 -9.01
CA LEU A 134 3.76 4.64 -8.92
C LEU A 134 2.57 4.53 -7.95
N GLY A 135 2.65 5.15 -6.77
CA GLY A 135 1.57 5.18 -5.80
C GLY A 135 0.32 5.89 -6.33
N ALA A 136 0.49 7.01 -7.05
CA ALA A 136 -0.62 7.72 -7.67
C ALA A 136 -1.32 6.91 -8.76
N ILE A 137 -0.55 6.19 -9.59
CA ILE A 137 -1.10 5.28 -10.60
C ILE A 137 -1.86 4.14 -9.92
N ALA A 138 -1.29 3.54 -8.87
CA ALA A 138 -1.95 2.46 -8.13
C ALA A 138 -3.27 2.93 -7.50
N GLY A 139 -3.32 4.12 -6.90
CA GLY A 139 -4.55 4.67 -6.35
C GLY A 139 -5.53 5.25 -7.39
N ALA A 140 -5.12 5.34 -8.67
CA ALA A 140 -5.98 5.79 -9.77
C ALA A 140 -6.67 4.63 -10.48
N ILE A 141 -6.10 3.42 -10.41
CA ILE A 141 -6.64 2.19 -10.98
C ILE A 141 -7.32 1.44 -9.83
N GLU A 142 -8.54 1.87 -9.51
CA GLU A 142 -9.44 1.23 -8.55
C GLU A 142 -10.85 1.28 -9.13
#